data_AF-A0A1Z2TLC0-F1
#
_entry.id   AF-A0A1Z2TLC0-F1
#
_cell.length_a   1.000
_cell.length_b   1.000
_cell.length_c   1.000
_cell.angle_alpha   90.00
_cell.angle_beta   90.00
_cell.angle_gamma   90.00
#
_symmetry.space_group_name_H-M   'P 1'
#
loop_
_entity.id
_entity.type
_entity.pdbx_description
1 polymer ?
#
loop_
_entity_poly.entity_id
_entity_poly.type
_entity_poly.pdbx_seq_one_letter_code
_entity_poly.pdbx_strand_id
1 'polypeptide(L)'
;MSESRYKTEEEKAKFREILAAISKLNHKELLAYWMDQEVKEAEMYHKLHQLSRDVNWDERVSKLFLQLYKESLGHAEALLKMFKEMFPNENPPKVSLPALEVELSEERLRDMVYHGDLKDILEYLMGTEKLAHDVYQYLAERTEDENSKATLIWLANIENGHYQKLRNLYVTLFGTEPEE
;
A
#
# COMPACT_ATOMS: atom_id res chain seq x y z
N MET A 1 -19.18 4.05 22.07
CA MET A 1 -18.15 5.09 21.88
C MET A 1 -16.94 4.36 21.37
N SER A 2 -16.78 4.28 20.05
CA SER A 2 -15.70 3.53 19.41
C SER A 2 -14.46 4.42 19.47
N GLU A 3 -13.55 4.13 20.39
CA GLU A 3 -12.22 4.71 20.40
C GLU A 3 -11.55 4.32 19.08
N SER A 4 -11.21 5.33 18.29
CA SER A 4 -10.48 5.24 17.03
C SER A 4 -9.39 4.17 17.12
N ARG A 5 -9.60 3.04 16.44
CA ARG A 5 -8.56 2.07 16.13
C ARG A 5 -7.48 2.86 15.38
N TYR A 6 -6.28 2.94 15.98
CA TYR A 6 -5.01 3.56 15.50
C TYR A 6 -4.58 4.93 16.08
N LYS A 7 -3.59 4.79 16.97
CA LYS A 7 -2.29 5.49 17.01
C LYS A 7 -2.03 6.46 18.18
N THR A 8 -1.09 6.05 19.02
CA THR A 8 -0.44 6.85 20.08
C THR A 8 0.13 8.14 19.49
N GLU A 9 0.34 9.16 20.33
CA GLU A 9 0.94 10.44 19.87
C GLU A 9 2.33 10.25 19.22
N GLU A 10 3.05 9.20 19.61
CA GLU A 10 4.33 8.80 19.03
C GLU A 10 4.19 8.31 17.58
N GLU A 11 3.21 7.46 17.29
CA GLU A 11 2.97 6.96 15.93
C GLU A 11 2.50 8.08 14.98
N LYS A 12 1.70 9.02 15.48
CA LYS A 12 1.33 10.22 14.72
C LYS A 12 2.53 11.11 14.43
N ALA A 13 3.45 11.25 15.39
CA ALA A 13 4.68 12.02 15.19
C ALA A 13 5.56 11.39 14.12
N LYS A 14 5.80 10.07 14.21
CA LYS A 14 6.57 9.32 13.21
C LYS A 14 5.96 9.40 11.82
N PHE A 15 4.64 9.31 11.71
CA PHE A 15 3.95 9.45 10.43
C PHE A 15 4.15 10.84 9.80
N ARG A 16 4.05 11.91 10.60
CA ARG A 16 4.34 13.28 10.15
C ARG A 16 5.79 13.44 9.68
N GLU A 17 6.74 12.81 10.35
CA GLU A 17 8.16 12.81 9.95
C GLU A 17 8.37 12.13 8.60
N ILE A 18 7.71 10.98 8.36
CA ILE A 18 7.76 10.28 7.07
C ILE A 18 7.19 11.17 5.97
N LEU A 19 6.00 11.76 6.16
CA LEU A 19 5.40 12.68 5.19
C LEU A 19 6.32 13.87 4.87
N ALA A 20 6.91 14.48 5.90
CA ALA A 20 7.82 15.61 5.74
C ALA A 20 9.14 15.24 5.06
N ALA A 21 9.56 13.97 5.14
CA ALA A 21 10.72 13.46 4.43
C ALA A 21 10.39 13.19 2.95
N ILE A 22 9.24 12.54 2.68
CA ILE A 22 8.76 12.28 1.32
C ILE A 22 8.56 13.59 0.55
N SER A 23 7.97 14.61 1.19
CA SER A 23 7.73 15.90 0.54
C SER A 23 8.99 16.67 0.13
N LYS A 24 10.17 16.23 0.59
CA LYS A 24 11.48 16.82 0.23
C LYS A 24 12.19 16.06 -0.88
N LEU A 25 11.69 14.87 -1.26
CA LEU A 25 12.26 14.10 -2.35
C LEU A 25 12.06 14.82 -3.67
N ASN A 26 13.07 14.81 -4.51
CA ASN A 26 12.88 15.18 -5.91
C ASN A 26 12.20 14.04 -6.68
N HIS A 27 11.71 14.32 -7.89
CA HIS A 27 10.97 13.34 -8.69
C HIS A 27 11.68 11.99 -8.87
N LYS A 28 13.01 12.02 -9.07
CA LYS A 28 13.83 10.82 -9.28
C LYS A 28 13.87 9.95 -8.02
N GLU A 29 14.07 10.57 -6.86
CA GLU A 29 14.03 9.90 -5.57
C GLU A 29 12.61 9.40 -5.25
N LEU A 30 11.59 10.18 -5.59
CA LEU A 30 10.19 9.82 -5.40
C LEU A 30 9.81 8.55 -6.18
N LEU A 31 10.18 8.47 -7.47
CA LEU A 31 10.02 7.25 -8.26
C LEU A 31 10.73 6.06 -7.63
N ALA A 32 11.97 6.24 -7.17
CA ALA A 32 12.74 5.16 -6.56
C ALA A 32 12.17 4.67 -5.24
N TYR A 33 11.66 5.59 -4.43
CA TYR A 33 10.97 5.27 -3.20
C TYR A 33 9.69 4.47 -3.46
N TRP A 34 8.86 4.90 -4.41
CA TRP A 34 7.60 4.19 -4.70
C TRP A 34 7.81 2.84 -5.40
N MET A 35 8.85 2.68 -6.21
CA MET A 35 9.23 1.36 -6.72
C MET A 35 9.50 0.37 -5.58
N ASP A 36 10.20 0.80 -4.53
CA ASP A 36 10.47 -0.04 -3.36
C ASP A 36 9.20 -0.35 -2.56
N GLN A 37 8.28 0.63 -2.42
CA GLN A 37 7.00 0.42 -1.75
C GLN A 37 6.12 -0.60 -2.50
N GLU A 38 5.96 -0.48 -3.81
CA GLU A 38 5.18 -1.41 -4.63
C GLU A 38 5.76 -2.85 -4.58
N VAL A 39 7.09 -3.00 -4.52
CA VAL A 39 7.72 -4.31 -4.33
C VAL A 39 7.39 -4.90 -2.96
N LYS A 40 7.44 -4.09 -1.90
CA LYS A 40 7.08 -4.54 -0.54
C LYS A 40 5.61 -4.91 -0.41
N GLU A 41 4.73 -4.13 -1.01
CA GLU A 41 3.29 -4.42 -1.08
C GLU A 41 3.05 -5.75 -1.83
N ALA A 42 3.73 -5.95 -2.97
CA ALA A 42 3.69 -7.19 -3.71
C ALA A 42 4.14 -8.38 -2.83
N GLU A 43 5.27 -8.25 -2.13
CA GLU A 43 5.78 -9.30 -1.23
C GLU A 43 4.79 -9.62 -0.11
N MET A 44 4.17 -8.61 0.50
CA MET A 44 3.12 -8.77 1.51
C MET A 44 1.93 -9.56 0.94
N TYR A 45 1.38 -9.16 -0.20
CA TYR A 45 0.23 -9.83 -0.81
C TYR A 45 0.56 -11.25 -1.28
N HIS A 46 1.76 -11.49 -1.81
CA HIS A 46 2.21 -12.84 -2.14
C HIS A 46 2.29 -13.70 -0.88
N LYS A 47 2.76 -13.14 0.24
CA LYS A 47 2.81 -13.86 1.51
C LYS A 47 1.42 -14.17 2.05
N LEU A 48 0.50 -13.21 2.02
CA LEU A 48 -0.91 -13.43 2.38
C LEU A 48 -1.56 -14.50 1.49
N HIS A 49 -1.29 -14.48 0.19
CA HIS A 49 -1.72 -15.53 -0.72
C HIS A 49 -1.21 -16.91 -0.27
N GLN A 50 0.08 -17.04 0.03
CA GLN A 50 0.67 -18.30 0.50
C GLN A 50 0.02 -18.78 1.80
N LEU A 51 -0.04 -17.92 2.82
CA LEU A 51 -0.57 -18.26 4.14
C LEU A 51 -2.07 -18.57 4.10
N SER A 52 -2.84 -17.84 3.28
CA SER A 52 -4.29 -18.06 3.14
C SER A 52 -4.65 -19.47 2.63
N ARG A 53 -3.70 -20.17 2.01
CA ARG A 53 -3.89 -21.55 1.53
C ARG A 53 -3.71 -22.60 2.64
N ASP A 54 -3.12 -22.21 3.76
CA ASP A 54 -2.94 -23.06 4.93
C ASP A 54 -4.14 -23.00 5.88
N VAL A 55 -5.10 -22.10 5.60
CA VAL A 55 -6.33 -21.91 6.37
C VAL A 55 -7.55 -22.12 5.48
N ASN A 56 -8.70 -22.47 6.07
CA ASN A 56 -9.93 -22.76 5.32
C ASN A 56 -10.74 -21.49 5.01
N TRP A 57 -10.08 -20.48 4.46
CA TRP A 57 -10.75 -19.27 3.97
C TRP A 57 -11.41 -19.52 2.61
N ASP A 58 -12.35 -18.66 2.25
CA ASP A 58 -12.95 -18.68 0.93
C ASP A 58 -11.87 -18.48 -0.15
N GLU A 59 -11.88 -19.31 -1.19
CA GLU A 59 -10.86 -19.31 -2.25
C GLU A 59 -10.73 -17.93 -2.94
N ARG A 60 -11.81 -17.13 -2.95
CA ARG A 60 -11.81 -15.76 -3.49
C ARG A 60 -10.81 -14.85 -2.76
N VAL A 61 -10.55 -15.09 -1.48
CA VAL A 61 -9.55 -14.35 -0.68
C VAL A 61 -8.15 -14.60 -1.23
N SER A 62 -7.77 -15.87 -1.35
CA SER A 62 -6.44 -16.24 -1.85
C SER A 62 -6.21 -15.79 -3.29
N LYS A 63 -7.27 -15.84 -4.13
CA LYS A 63 -7.25 -15.34 -5.50
C LYS A 63 -7.05 -13.82 -5.55
N LEU A 64 -7.72 -13.07 -4.69
CA LEU A 64 -7.56 -11.61 -4.63
C LEU A 64 -6.14 -11.24 -4.20
N PHE A 65 -5.57 -11.88 -3.17
CA PHE A 65 -4.18 -11.61 -2.78
C PHE A 65 -3.17 -11.91 -3.90
N LEU A 66 -3.38 -12.99 -4.66
CA LEU A 66 -2.54 -13.26 -5.83
C LEU A 66 -2.71 -12.22 -6.94
N GLN A 67 -3.92 -11.66 -7.09
CA GLN A 67 -4.18 -10.59 -8.04
C GLN A 67 -3.44 -9.31 -7.62
N LEU A 68 -3.61 -8.85 -6.38
CA LEU A 68 -2.96 -7.65 -5.87
C LEU A 68 -1.44 -7.75 -5.94
N TYR A 69 -0.86 -8.90 -5.57
CA TYR A 69 0.57 -9.18 -5.78
C TYR A 69 1.04 -8.90 -7.21
N LYS A 70 0.31 -9.38 -8.21
CA LYS A 70 0.68 -9.21 -9.62
C LYS A 70 0.52 -7.76 -10.09
N GLU A 71 -0.48 -7.08 -9.55
CA GLU A 71 -0.75 -5.67 -9.87
C GLU A 71 0.36 -4.79 -9.30
N SER A 72 0.69 -4.90 -8.01
CA SER A 72 1.79 -4.15 -7.37
C SER A 72 3.15 -4.41 -8.04
N LEU A 73 3.45 -5.66 -8.42
CA LEU A 73 4.66 -5.95 -9.18
C LEU A 73 4.65 -5.26 -10.57
N GLY A 74 3.49 -5.24 -11.23
CA GLY A 74 3.31 -4.53 -12.50
C GLY A 74 3.45 -3.00 -12.36
N HIS A 75 3.02 -2.43 -11.24
CA HIS A 75 3.21 -1.00 -10.94
C HIS A 75 4.68 -0.68 -10.69
N ALA A 76 5.41 -1.51 -9.93
CA ALA A 76 6.85 -1.37 -9.76
C ALA A 76 7.60 -1.39 -11.12
N GLU A 77 7.21 -2.29 -12.02
CA GLU A 77 7.73 -2.34 -13.40
C GLU A 77 7.38 -1.08 -14.20
N ALA A 78 6.16 -0.58 -14.07
CA ALA A 78 5.72 0.65 -14.74
C ALA A 78 6.49 1.89 -14.24
N LEU A 79 6.71 2.00 -12.92
CA LEU A 79 7.53 3.04 -12.32
C LEU A 79 8.98 2.95 -12.79
N LEU A 80 9.56 1.73 -12.88
CA LEU A 80 10.91 1.52 -13.39
C LEU A 80 11.03 1.92 -14.87
N LYS A 81 10.02 1.61 -15.67
CA LYS A 81 9.97 2.01 -17.07
C LYS A 81 9.93 3.54 -17.18
N MET A 82 9.04 4.20 -16.43
CA MET A 82 8.95 5.66 -16.36
C MET A 82 10.28 6.28 -15.92
N PHE A 83 10.94 5.72 -14.90
CA PHE A 83 12.27 6.15 -14.47
C PHE A 83 13.29 6.09 -15.61
N LYS A 84 13.37 4.97 -16.33
CA LYS A 84 14.34 4.78 -17.43
C LYS A 84 14.03 5.69 -18.63
N GLU A 85 12.77 6.01 -18.88
CA GLU A 85 12.38 6.94 -19.94
C GLU A 85 12.77 8.38 -19.59
N MET A 86 12.63 8.77 -18.33
CA MET A 86 12.96 10.13 -17.85
C MET A 86 14.46 10.32 -17.54
N PHE A 87 15.14 9.26 -17.11
CA PHE A 87 16.54 9.27 -16.66
C PHE A 87 17.36 8.13 -17.29
N PRO A 88 17.53 8.12 -18.64
CA PRO A 88 18.01 6.96 -19.40
C PRO A 88 19.43 6.46 -19.09
N ASN A 89 20.27 7.31 -18.47
CA ASN A 89 21.65 6.97 -18.13
C ASN A 89 21.88 6.85 -16.63
N GLU A 90 20.81 6.81 -15.85
CA GLU A 90 20.86 6.75 -14.40
C GLU A 90 20.22 5.47 -13.89
N ASN A 91 20.62 5.05 -12.68
CA ASN A 91 19.93 3.99 -11.95
C ASN A 91 19.06 4.64 -10.87
N PRO A 92 17.94 4.00 -10.49
CA PRO A 92 17.15 4.44 -9.35
C PRO A 92 18.04 4.62 -8.10
N PRO A 93 18.07 5.81 -7.48
CA PRO A 93 18.83 6.01 -6.26
C PRO A 93 18.25 5.16 -5.13
N LYS A 94 19.09 4.75 -4.18
CA LYS A 94 18.59 4.13 -2.95
C LYS A 94 18.02 5.20 -2.03
N VAL A 95 16.72 5.15 -1.76
CA VAL A 95 16.05 6.04 -0.81
C VAL A 95 15.91 5.31 0.53
N SER A 96 16.51 5.86 1.59
CA SER A 96 16.49 5.27 2.93
C SER A 96 15.42 5.94 3.79
N LEU A 97 14.16 5.86 3.37
CA LEU A 97 13.00 6.31 4.15
C LEU A 97 12.18 5.10 4.62
N PRO A 98 11.53 5.19 5.80
CA PRO A 98 10.57 4.19 6.23
C PRO A 98 9.43 4.03 5.21
N ALA A 99 8.79 2.86 5.20
CA ALA A 99 7.56 2.66 4.45
C ALA A 99 6.47 3.63 4.92
N LEU A 100 5.72 4.18 3.97
CA LEU A 100 4.57 5.03 4.27
C LEU A 100 3.43 4.16 4.82
N GLU A 101 3.21 3.03 4.16
CA GLU A 101 2.31 1.98 4.59
C GLU A 101 2.88 1.19 5.77
N VAL A 102 2.00 0.53 6.50
CA VAL A 102 2.43 -0.32 7.60
C VAL A 102 3.01 -1.61 7.03
N GLU A 103 4.33 -1.67 6.98
CA GLU A 103 5.07 -2.89 6.68
C GLU A 103 4.92 -3.88 7.85
N LEU A 104 4.04 -4.86 7.68
CA LEU A 104 3.88 -5.94 8.65
C LEU A 104 5.03 -6.93 8.51
N SER A 105 5.64 -7.30 9.65
CA SER A 105 6.64 -8.37 9.65
C SER A 105 6.00 -9.71 9.24
N GLU A 106 6.81 -10.64 8.71
CA GLU A 106 6.32 -11.98 8.39
C GLU A 106 5.64 -12.66 9.59
N GLU A 107 6.18 -12.46 10.80
CA GLU A 107 5.58 -12.97 12.04
C GLU A 107 4.18 -12.39 12.28
N ARG A 108 4.01 -11.08 12.07
CA ARG A 108 2.70 -10.43 12.19
C ARG A 108 1.71 -10.90 11.14
N LEU A 109 2.15 -11.07 9.88
CA LEU A 109 1.30 -11.62 8.82
C LEU A 109 0.84 -13.05 9.15
N ARG A 110 1.75 -13.89 9.69
CA ARG A 110 1.40 -15.23 10.15
C ARG A 110 0.40 -15.20 11.28
N ASP A 111 0.64 -14.38 12.30
CA ASP A 111 -0.26 -14.25 13.45
C ASP A 111 -1.66 -13.81 13.00
N MET A 112 -1.74 -12.79 12.13
CA MET A 112 -2.99 -12.35 11.54
C MET A 112 -3.70 -13.48 10.79
N VAL A 113 -3.01 -14.23 9.93
CA VAL A 113 -3.66 -15.28 9.13
C VAL A 113 -4.11 -16.48 9.97
N TYR A 114 -3.28 -16.95 10.90
CA TYR A 114 -3.55 -18.18 11.65
C TYR A 114 -4.42 -17.96 12.90
N HIS A 115 -4.42 -16.75 13.47
CA HIS A 115 -5.13 -16.46 14.72
C HIS A 115 -6.11 -15.29 14.62
N GLY A 116 -6.02 -14.48 13.56
CA GLY A 116 -6.89 -13.33 13.34
C GLY A 116 -8.22 -13.69 12.70
N ASP A 117 -9.17 -12.76 12.81
CA ASP A 117 -10.44 -12.83 12.11
C ASP A 117 -10.31 -12.27 10.68
N LEU A 118 -10.76 -13.01 9.67
CA LEU A 118 -10.66 -12.60 8.27
C LEU A 118 -11.32 -11.24 8.01
N LYS A 119 -12.41 -10.93 8.73
CA LYS A 119 -13.09 -9.64 8.63
C LYS A 119 -12.17 -8.50 9.06
N ASP A 120 -11.56 -8.63 10.24
CA ASP A 120 -10.62 -7.63 10.78
C ASP A 120 -9.37 -7.49 9.88
N ILE A 121 -8.91 -8.60 9.27
CA ILE A 121 -7.76 -8.57 8.33
C ILE A 121 -8.11 -7.78 7.06
N LEU A 122 -9.28 -8.01 6.48
CA LEU A 122 -9.71 -7.26 5.30
C LEU A 122 -9.95 -5.78 5.63
N GLU A 123 -10.53 -5.47 6.80
CA GLU A 123 -10.67 -4.10 7.29
C GLU A 123 -9.31 -3.42 7.46
N TYR A 124 -8.33 -4.13 8.03
CA TYR A 124 -6.96 -3.64 8.17
C TYR A 124 -6.35 -3.29 6.80
N LEU A 125 -6.40 -4.21 5.85
CA LEU A 125 -5.86 -4.01 4.50
C LEU A 125 -6.57 -2.86 3.78
N MET A 126 -7.90 -2.79 3.86
CA MET A 126 -8.64 -1.64 3.33
C MET A 126 -8.17 -0.31 3.95
N GLY A 127 -7.90 -0.31 5.25
CA GLY A 127 -7.35 0.85 5.95
C GLY A 127 -5.96 1.26 5.46
N THR A 128 -5.09 0.31 5.10
CA THR A 128 -3.75 0.62 4.55
C THR A 128 -3.84 1.24 3.16
N GLU A 129 -4.63 0.66 2.25
CA GLU A 129 -4.85 1.20 0.90
C GLU A 129 -5.47 2.61 0.95
N LYS A 130 -6.48 2.80 1.80
CA LYS A 130 -7.14 4.11 1.96
C LYS A 130 -6.18 5.17 2.51
N LEU A 131 -5.34 4.79 3.48
CA LEU A 131 -4.32 5.69 4.01
C LEU A 131 -3.29 6.09 2.94
N ALA A 132 -2.82 5.13 2.14
CA ALA A 132 -1.89 5.39 1.05
C ALA A 132 -2.51 6.34 0.01
N HIS A 133 -3.75 6.07 -0.41
CA HIS A 133 -4.54 6.95 -1.29
C HIS A 133 -4.58 8.40 -0.78
N ASP A 134 -5.01 8.58 0.46
CA ASP A 134 -5.18 9.90 1.07
C ASP A 134 -3.85 10.66 1.15
N VAL A 135 -2.75 9.95 1.45
CA VAL A 135 -1.41 10.54 1.48
C VAL A 135 -0.95 10.95 0.08
N TYR A 136 -1.13 10.10 -0.93
CA TYR A 136 -0.74 10.42 -2.29
C TYR A 136 -1.50 11.63 -2.82
N GLN A 137 -2.82 11.73 -2.54
CA GLN A 137 -3.61 12.93 -2.83
C GLN A 137 -3.07 14.16 -2.10
N TYR A 138 -2.83 14.04 -0.79
CA TYR A 138 -2.29 15.12 0.03
C TYR A 138 -0.96 15.67 -0.50
N LEU A 139 -0.04 14.78 -0.90
CA LEU A 139 1.26 15.14 -1.48
C LEU A 139 1.10 15.74 -2.88
N ALA A 140 0.21 15.20 -3.72
CA ALA A 140 -0.06 15.71 -5.06
C ALA A 140 -0.58 17.16 -5.05
N GLU A 141 -1.40 17.52 -4.06
CA GLU A 141 -1.89 18.88 -3.88
C GLU A 141 -0.80 19.91 -3.51
N ARG A 142 0.32 19.43 -2.96
CA ARG A 142 1.36 20.28 -2.34
C ARG A 142 2.69 20.29 -3.09
N THR A 143 2.87 19.39 -4.05
CA THR A 143 4.03 19.42 -4.94
C THR A 143 3.85 20.46 -6.04
N GLU A 144 4.89 21.23 -6.31
CA GLU A 144 4.95 22.15 -7.45
C GLU A 144 5.51 21.47 -8.71
N ASP A 145 6.19 20.33 -8.57
CA ASP A 145 6.70 19.56 -9.71
C ASP A 145 5.56 18.76 -10.35
N GLU A 146 5.20 19.13 -11.58
CA GLU A 146 4.07 18.55 -12.33
C GLU A 146 4.27 17.05 -12.63
N ASN A 147 5.52 16.59 -12.83
CA ASN A 147 5.79 15.16 -13.01
C ASN A 147 5.50 14.38 -11.73
N SER A 148 5.99 14.86 -10.58
CA SER A 148 5.71 14.26 -9.28
C SER A 148 4.22 14.30 -8.96
N LYS A 149 3.53 15.39 -9.31
CA LYS A 149 2.08 15.50 -9.17
C LYS A 149 1.35 14.43 -9.97
N ALA A 150 1.70 14.26 -11.24
CA ALA A 150 1.08 13.26 -12.10
C ALA A 150 1.32 11.83 -11.57
N THR A 151 2.55 11.52 -11.14
CA THR A 151 2.87 10.22 -10.52
C THR A 151 2.09 9.99 -9.24
N LEU A 152 2.00 10.98 -8.34
CA LEU A 152 1.25 10.86 -7.08
C LEU A 152 -0.25 10.67 -7.32
N ILE A 153 -0.85 11.37 -8.30
CA ILE A 153 -2.25 11.15 -8.68
C ILE A 153 -2.45 9.74 -9.24
N TRP A 154 -1.51 9.25 -10.05
CA TRP A 154 -1.57 7.89 -10.59
C TRP A 154 -1.50 6.84 -9.47
N LEU A 155 -0.57 6.98 -8.52
CA LEU A 155 -0.47 6.12 -7.34
C LEU A 155 -1.75 6.17 -6.50
N ALA A 156 -2.29 7.35 -6.21
CA ALA A 156 -3.55 7.46 -5.49
C ALA A 156 -4.69 6.67 -6.17
N ASN A 157 -4.75 6.68 -7.50
CA ASN A 157 -5.78 5.92 -8.22
C ASN A 157 -5.55 4.40 -8.14
N ILE A 158 -4.30 3.94 -8.08
CA ILE A 158 -3.93 2.54 -7.84
C ILE A 158 -4.46 2.08 -6.49
N GLU A 159 -4.10 2.80 -5.42
CA GLU A 159 -4.49 2.47 -4.04
C GLU A 159 -6.01 2.41 -3.88
N ASN A 160 -6.72 3.38 -4.47
CA ASN A 160 -8.18 3.34 -4.45
C ASN A 160 -8.70 2.11 -5.23
N GLY A 161 -8.06 1.71 -6.33
CA GLY A 161 -8.38 0.48 -7.05
C GLY A 161 -8.22 -0.78 -6.20
N HIS A 162 -7.13 -0.88 -5.43
CA HIS A 162 -6.89 -1.97 -4.47
C HIS A 162 -7.93 -1.97 -3.34
N TYR A 163 -8.16 -0.81 -2.71
CA TYR A 163 -9.20 -0.61 -1.70
C TYR A 163 -10.57 -1.10 -2.19
N GLN A 164 -11.00 -0.71 -3.39
CA GLN A 164 -12.30 -1.12 -3.92
C GLN A 164 -12.36 -2.63 -4.15
N LYS A 165 -11.28 -3.30 -4.56
CA LYS A 165 -11.25 -4.76 -4.70
C LYS A 165 -11.40 -5.47 -3.36
N LEU A 166 -10.67 -5.01 -2.34
CA LEU A 166 -10.78 -5.51 -0.97
C LEU A 166 -12.19 -5.30 -0.40
N ARG A 167 -12.75 -4.09 -0.57
CA ARG A 167 -14.11 -3.75 -0.16
C ARG A 167 -15.15 -4.63 -0.85
N ASN A 168 -15.03 -4.82 -2.16
CA ASN A 168 -15.95 -5.67 -2.91
C ASN A 168 -15.90 -7.13 -2.43
N LEU A 169 -14.71 -7.65 -2.13
CA LEU A 169 -14.56 -8.97 -1.54
C LEU A 169 -15.19 -9.03 -0.14
N TYR A 170 -14.92 -8.05 0.71
CA TYR A 170 -15.50 -7.95 2.05
C TYR A 170 -17.04 -8.00 2.00
N VAL A 171 -17.67 -7.15 1.18
CA VAL A 171 -19.13 -7.14 1.01
C VAL A 171 -19.64 -8.48 0.48
N THR A 172 -18.91 -9.10 -0.45
CA THR A 172 -19.24 -10.40 -1.01
C THR A 172 -19.20 -11.54 0.02
N LEU A 173 -18.29 -11.46 1.00
CA LEU A 173 -18.12 -12.49 2.03
C LEU A 173 -19.07 -12.29 3.22
N PHE A 174 -19.32 -11.05 3.62
CA PHE A 174 -20.03 -10.74 4.87
C PHE A 174 -21.42 -10.15 4.67
N GLY A 175 -21.78 -9.73 3.44
CA GLY A 175 -23.10 -9.18 3.12
C GLY A 175 -23.37 -7.80 3.72
N THR A 176 -22.35 -7.13 4.27
CA THR A 176 -22.45 -5.80 4.88
C THR A 176 -21.35 -4.90 4.35
N GLU A 177 -21.58 -3.59 4.42
CA GLU A 177 -20.53 -2.62 4.17
C GLU A 177 -19.51 -2.61 5.33
N PRO A 178 -18.22 -2.35 5.06
CA PRO A 178 -17.24 -2.15 6.13
C PRO A 178 -17.56 -0.86 6.89
N GLU A 179 -17.18 -0.82 8.17
CA GLU A 179 -17.25 0.43 8.94
C GLU A 179 -16.26 1.45 8.35
N GLU A 180 -16.73 2.68 8.09
CA GLU A 180 -15.95 3.76 7.45
C GLU A 180 -15.01 4.51 8.39
#